data_AF-M7MPD7-F1
#
_entry.id   AF-M7MPD7-F1
#
_cell.length_a   1.000
_cell.length_b   1.000
_cell.length_c   1.000
_cell.angle_alpha   90.00
_cell.angle_beta   90.00
_cell.angle_gamma   90.00
#
_symmetry.space_group_name_H-M   'P 1'
#
loop_
_entity.id
_entity.type
_entity.pdbx_description
1 polymer ?
#
loop_
_entity_poly.entity_id
_entity_poly.type
_entity_poly.pdbx_seq_one_letter_code
_entity_poly.pdbx_strand_id
1 'polypeptide(L)'
;MESNEIQQQLREAERAAAAPHIALPRSPWWHTLLISLTGPALVLLVTQTQGLFSERTPLGSIPTLTIVLIALVVILDQRKRRGVTPKGKAPQEIRRVFNWYLLGTIILIAGVFALAVTSSLWVSIPVSFVACLGGLTWFGIAYERAADRVRVRLA
;
A
#
# COMPACT_ATOMS: atom_id res chain seq x y z
N MET A 1 -11.68 2.52 -44.48
CA MET A 1 -10.65 3.43 -43.92
C MET A 1 -11.12 3.98 -42.57
N GLU A 2 -12.35 4.48 -42.48
CA GLU A 2 -13.01 4.97 -41.25
C GLU A 2 -12.92 4.02 -40.02
N SER A 3 -13.09 2.71 -40.22
CA SER A 3 -12.98 1.73 -39.13
C SER A 3 -11.57 1.63 -38.52
N ASN A 4 -10.52 1.82 -39.33
CA ASN A 4 -9.13 1.80 -38.83
C ASN A 4 -8.79 3.07 -38.04
N GLU A 5 -9.31 4.23 -38.46
CA GLU A 5 -9.11 5.50 -37.76
C GLU A 5 -9.80 5.50 -36.40
N ILE A 6 -11.03 4.98 -36.30
CA ILE A 6 -11.75 4.83 -35.03
C ILE A 6 -10.97 3.90 -34.08
N GLN A 7 -10.43 2.78 -34.59
CA GLN A 7 -9.60 1.89 -33.77
C GLN A 7 -8.30 2.55 -33.29
N GLN A 8 -7.68 3.40 -34.10
CA GLN A 8 -6.48 4.15 -33.69
C GLN A 8 -6.81 5.18 -32.61
N GLN A 9 -7.88 5.95 -32.77
CA GLN A 9 -8.34 6.92 -31.77
C GLN A 9 -8.69 6.25 -30.43
N LEU A 10 -9.32 5.08 -30.46
CA LEU A 10 -9.60 4.30 -29.24
C LEU A 10 -8.32 3.84 -28.54
N ARG A 11 -7.31 3.37 -29.28
CA ARG A 11 -6.01 2.97 -28.69
C ARG A 11 -5.28 4.17 -28.09
N GLU A 12 -5.32 5.32 -28.73
CA GLU A 12 -4.72 6.56 -28.18
C GLU A 12 -5.43 7.02 -26.90
N ALA A 13 -6.76 6.96 -26.88
CA ALA A 13 -7.55 7.25 -25.68
C ALA A 13 -7.23 6.27 -24.53
N GLU A 14 -7.08 4.97 -24.82
CA GLU A 14 -6.67 3.97 -23.83
C GLU A 14 -5.24 4.20 -23.31
N ARG A 15 -4.30 4.56 -24.19
CA ARG A 15 -2.93 4.95 -23.81
C ARG A 15 -2.94 6.16 -22.89
N ALA A 16 -3.69 7.21 -23.24
CA ALA A 16 -3.82 8.40 -22.43
C ALA A 16 -4.44 8.11 -21.06
N ALA A 17 -5.45 7.24 -21.00
CA ALA A 17 -6.08 6.82 -19.75
C ALA A 17 -5.16 5.93 -18.87
N ALA A 18 -4.30 5.12 -19.47
CA ALA A 18 -3.37 4.25 -18.76
C ALA A 18 -2.07 4.94 -18.33
N ALA A 19 -1.64 5.99 -19.04
CA ALA A 19 -0.44 6.78 -18.78
C ALA A 19 -0.20 7.11 -17.29
N PRO A 20 -1.18 7.66 -16.52
CA PRO A 20 -0.96 8.00 -15.12
C PRO A 20 -0.74 6.79 -14.20
N HIS A 21 -1.12 5.58 -14.64
CA HIS A 21 -0.90 4.35 -13.88
C HIS A 21 0.42 3.66 -14.21
N ILE A 22 0.99 3.90 -15.39
CA ILE A 22 2.24 3.26 -15.83
C ILE A 22 3.46 4.18 -15.77
N ALA A 23 3.26 5.51 -15.75
CA ALA A 23 4.33 6.50 -15.67
C ALA A 23 4.69 6.89 -14.22
N LEU A 24 4.21 6.13 -13.23
CA LEU A 24 4.46 6.43 -11.82
C LEU A 24 5.94 6.20 -11.48
N PRO A 25 6.65 7.18 -10.90
CA PRO A 25 8.04 6.99 -10.50
C PRO A 25 8.13 5.90 -9.41
N ARG A 26 9.15 5.04 -9.51
CA ARG A 26 9.40 3.98 -8.54
C ARG A 26 9.50 4.55 -7.12
N SER A 27 8.80 3.92 -6.18
CA SER A 27 8.88 4.34 -4.77
C SER A 27 10.29 4.06 -4.24
N PRO A 28 10.89 4.98 -3.48
CA PRO A 28 12.20 4.76 -2.89
C PRO A 28 12.09 3.67 -1.83
N TRP A 29 13.18 2.92 -1.64
CA TRP A 29 13.21 1.78 -0.72
C TRP A 29 12.86 2.16 0.73
N TRP A 30 13.20 3.38 1.17
CA TRP A 30 12.88 3.88 2.51
C TRP A 30 11.37 4.04 2.74
N HIS A 31 10.59 4.35 1.70
CA HIS A 31 9.13 4.52 1.83
C HIS A 31 8.47 3.18 2.19
N THR A 32 8.94 2.08 1.60
CA THR A 32 8.49 0.73 1.94
C THR A 32 8.79 0.42 3.40
N LEU A 33 10.03 0.65 3.85
CA LEU A 33 10.43 0.42 5.25
C LEU A 33 9.60 1.23 6.23
N LEU A 34 9.35 2.50 5.92
CA LEU A 34 8.62 3.42 6.79
C LEU A 34 7.15 3.01 6.92
N ILE A 35 6.51 2.56 5.83
CA ILE A 35 5.16 1.99 5.90
C ILE A 35 5.16 0.66 6.67
N SER A 36 6.20 -0.17 6.54
CA SER A 36 6.26 -1.44 7.27
C SER A 36 6.24 -1.28 8.79
N LEU A 37 6.66 -0.13 9.32
CA LEU A 37 6.57 0.20 10.74
C LEU A 37 5.12 0.33 11.26
N THR A 38 4.13 0.44 10.37
CA THR A 38 2.71 0.44 10.77
C THR A 38 2.28 -0.88 11.42
N GLY A 39 2.87 -2.03 11.02
CA GLY A 39 2.59 -3.33 11.63
C GLY A 39 2.95 -3.38 13.12
N PRO A 40 4.23 -3.12 13.49
CA PRO A 40 4.65 -2.97 14.88
C PRO A 40 3.85 -1.93 15.66
N ALA A 41 3.56 -0.78 15.05
CA ALA A 41 2.76 0.26 15.68
C ALA A 41 1.33 -0.23 15.99
N LEU A 42 0.74 -1.05 15.11
CA LEU A 42 -0.57 -1.65 15.34
C LEU A 42 -0.52 -2.71 16.47
N VAL A 43 0.53 -3.52 16.55
CA VAL A 43 0.73 -4.46 17.68
C VAL A 43 0.83 -3.70 19.00
N LEU A 44 1.62 -2.62 19.05
CA LEU A 44 1.74 -1.77 20.23
C LEU A 44 0.39 -1.12 20.60
N LEU A 45 -0.38 -0.67 19.61
CA LEU A 45 -1.71 -0.10 19.84
C LEU A 45 -2.68 -1.12 20.46
N VAL A 46 -2.73 -2.34 19.92
CA VAL A 46 -3.63 -3.40 20.41
C VAL A 46 -3.24 -3.84 21.83
N THR A 47 -1.95 -4.04 22.07
CA THR A 47 -1.45 -4.45 23.39
C THR A 47 -1.63 -3.36 24.46
N GLN A 48 -1.55 -2.07 24.09
CA GLN A 48 -1.84 -0.96 24.99
C GLN A 48 -3.34 -0.83 25.32
N THR A 49 -4.23 -1.18 24.39
CA THR A 49 -5.69 -1.09 24.59
C THR A 49 -6.27 -2.28 25.36
N GLN A 50 -5.56 -3.40 25.47
CA GLN A 50 -6.05 -4.62 26.15
C GLN A 50 -5.28 -5.01 27.43
N GLY A 51 -4.15 -4.39 27.77
CA GLY A 51 -3.25 -4.83 28.86
C GLY A 51 -2.73 -3.73 29.81
N LEU A 52 -1.67 -4.08 30.58
CA LEU A 52 -0.99 -3.36 31.68
C LEU A 52 -0.72 -1.84 31.53
N PHE A 53 -0.91 -1.26 30.35
CA PHE A 53 -0.76 0.18 30.06
C PHE A 53 -2.11 0.88 29.82
N SER A 54 -3.23 0.25 30.19
CA SER A 54 -4.59 0.83 30.14
C SER A 54 -4.74 2.10 30.99
N GLU A 55 -3.79 2.39 31.88
CA GLU A 55 -3.74 3.69 32.55
C GLU A 55 -3.37 4.77 31.54
N ARG A 56 -4.14 5.86 31.53
CA ARG A 56 -4.05 7.04 30.65
C ARG A 56 -2.73 7.79 30.78
N THR A 57 -1.62 7.09 30.52
CA THR A 57 -0.28 7.64 30.50
C THR A 57 -0.04 8.25 29.13
N PRO A 58 0.69 9.37 29.04
CA PRO A 58 1.01 10.02 27.76
C PRO A 58 1.73 9.07 26.78
N LEU A 59 2.38 8.02 27.29
CA LEU A 59 3.01 6.94 26.52
C LEU A 59 2.02 6.09 25.69
N GLY A 60 0.74 6.04 26.07
CA GLY A 60 -0.32 5.34 25.32
C GLY A 60 -0.68 6.00 23.98
N SER A 61 -0.28 7.26 23.77
CA SER A 61 -0.52 7.97 22.51
C SER A 61 0.53 7.70 21.43
N ILE A 62 1.68 7.12 21.81
CA ILE A 62 2.83 6.95 20.92
C ILE A 62 2.51 6.09 19.69
N PRO A 63 1.83 4.93 19.79
CA PRO A 63 1.53 4.12 18.61
C PRO A 63 0.55 4.81 17.65
N THR A 64 -0.47 5.48 18.19
CA THR A 64 -1.42 6.27 17.40
C THR A 64 -0.72 7.42 16.68
N LEU A 65 0.12 8.18 17.38
CA LEU A 65 0.93 9.24 16.79
C LEU A 65 1.87 8.69 15.71
N THR A 66 2.46 7.52 15.93
CA THR A 66 3.34 6.86 14.96
C THR A 66 2.58 6.52 13.67
N ILE A 67 1.39 5.90 13.78
CA ILE A 67 0.55 5.59 12.61
C ILE A 67 0.16 6.88 11.86
N VAL A 68 -0.26 7.92 12.58
CA VAL A 68 -0.64 9.21 11.99
C VAL A 68 0.55 9.87 11.28
N LEU A 69 1.73 9.87 11.90
CA LEU A 69 2.94 10.46 11.34
C LEU A 69 3.39 9.72 10.06
N ILE A 70 3.35 8.38 10.08
CA ILE A 70 3.63 7.56 8.89
C ILE A 70 2.64 7.90 7.78
N ALA A 71 1.33 7.94 8.09
CA ALA A 71 0.30 8.29 7.12
C ALA A 71 0.52 9.69 6.53
N LEU A 72 0.89 10.68 7.34
CA LEU A 72 1.16 12.03 6.89
C LEU A 72 2.37 12.10 5.95
N VAL A 73 3.48 11.44 6.30
CA VAL A 73 4.68 11.36 5.46
C VAL A 73 4.35 10.75 4.10
N VAL A 74 3.57 9.66 4.10
CA VAL A 74 3.10 9.00 2.87
C VAL A 74 2.22 9.94 2.05
N ILE A 75 1.25 10.61 2.65
CA ILE A 75 0.37 11.53 1.94
C ILE A 75 1.17 12.68 1.32
N LEU A 76 2.11 13.28 2.06
CA LEU A 76 2.95 14.38 1.57
C LEU A 76 3.87 13.93 0.43
N ASP A 77 4.53 12.77 0.56
CA ASP A 77 5.37 12.20 -0.49
C ASP A 77 4.55 11.85 -1.74
N GLN A 78 3.36 11.25 -1.58
CA GLN A 78 2.46 10.94 -2.70
C GLN A 78 1.91 12.21 -3.38
N ARG A 79 1.59 13.27 -2.63
CA ARG A 79 1.21 14.57 -3.21
C ARG A 79 2.35 15.17 -4.03
N LYS A 80 3.58 15.14 -3.50
CA LYS A 80 4.77 15.62 -4.19
C LYS A 80 5.06 14.84 -5.47
N ARG A 81 4.88 13.52 -5.45
CA ARG A 81 5.14 12.64 -6.61
C ARG A 81 4.06 12.67 -7.67
N ARG A 82 2.79 12.71 -7.25
CA ARG A 82 1.67 12.55 -8.17
C ARG A 82 1.22 13.88 -8.77
N GLY A 83 1.36 15.01 -8.05
CA GLY A 83 1.02 16.37 -8.50
C GLY A 83 -0.47 16.61 -8.79
N VAL A 84 -1.13 15.63 -9.39
CA VAL A 84 -2.54 15.52 -9.74
C VAL A 84 -2.87 14.04 -9.52
N THR A 85 -3.58 13.71 -8.44
CA THR A 85 -4.02 12.33 -8.16
C THR A 85 -4.65 11.71 -9.42
N PRO A 86 -4.34 10.45 -9.77
CA PRO A 86 -4.88 9.83 -10.98
C PRO A 86 -6.41 9.80 -10.90
N LYS A 87 -7.05 10.65 -11.70
CA LYS A 87 -8.50 10.62 -11.92
C LYS A 87 -8.76 9.66 -13.08
N GLY A 88 -9.41 8.54 -12.81
CA GLY A 88 -9.73 7.57 -13.85
C GLY A 88 -9.86 6.14 -13.36
N LYS A 89 -10.39 5.28 -14.23
CA LYS A 89 -10.55 3.86 -13.96
C LYS A 89 -9.23 3.14 -14.30
N ALA A 90 -8.63 2.50 -13.31
CA ALA A 90 -7.41 1.72 -13.52
C ALA A 90 -7.66 0.57 -14.53
N PRO A 91 -6.65 0.20 -15.37
CA PRO A 91 -6.69 -0.98 -16.23
C PRO A 91 -7.04 -2.25 -15.44
N GLN A 92 -7.70 -3.22 -16.08
CA GLN A 92 -8.19 -4.43 -15.42
C GLN A 92 -7.06 -5.23 -14.75
N GLU A 93 -5.88 -5.26 -15.38
CA GLU A 93 -4.67 -5.91 -14.87
C GLU A 93 -4.24 -5.33 -13.53
N ILE A 94 -4.28 -4.00 -13.41
CA ILE A 94 -3.90 -3.28 -12.20
C ILE A 94 -5.00 -3.42 -11.12
N ARG A 95 -6.29 -3.41 -11.50
CA ARG A 95 -7.40 -3.63 -10.57
C ARG A 95 -7.34 -4.99 -9.89
N ARG A 96 -6.97 -6.05 -10.62
CA ARG A 96 -6.81 -7.38 -10.02
C ARG A 96 -5.73 -7.39 -8.94
N VAL A 97 -4.59 -6.72 -9.18
CA VAL A 97 -3.52 -6.58 -8.17
C VAL A 97 -4.02 -5.79 -6.95
N PHE A 98 -4.78 -4.71 -7.16
CA PHE A 98 -5.39 -3.96 -6.04
C PHE A 98 -6.36 -4.79 -5.22
N ASN A 99 -7.20 -5.61 -5.85
CA ASN A 99 -8.15 -6.46 -5.12
C ASN A 99 -7.42 -7.52 -4.27
N TRP A 100 -6.38 -8.16 -4.83
CA TRP A 100 -5.54 -9.09 -4.07
C TRP A 100 -4.80 -8.40 -2.93
N TYR A 101 -4.30 -7.18 -3.17
CA TYR A 101 -3.66 -6.39 -2.14
C TYR A 101 -4.64 -6.01 -1.02
N LEU A 102 -5.87 -5.62 -1.35
CA LEU A 102 -6.89 -5.27 -0.36
C LEU A 102 -7.27 -6.48 0.48
N LEU A 103 -7.51 -7.63 -0.16
CA LEU A 103 -7.80 -8.88 0.54
C LEU A 103 -6.62 -9.31 1.42
N GLY A 104 -5.40 -9.27 0.89
CA GLY A 104 -4.18 -9.57 1.62
C GLY A 104 -3.95 -8.62 2.80
N THR A 105 -4.28 -7.34 2.65
CA THR A 105 -4.19 -6.34 3.72
C THR A 105 -5.17 -6.64 4.85
N ILE A 106 -6.42 -7.01 4.53
CA ILE A 106 -7.42 -7.40 5.54
C ILE A 106 -6.94 -8.63 6.31
N ILE A 107 -6.45 -9.66 5.60
CA ILE A 107 -5.92 -10.88 6.21
C ILE A 107 -4.71 -10.56 7.09
N LEU A 108 -3.81 -9.69 6.62
CA LEU A 108 -2.63 -9.28 7.38
C LEU A 108 -3.02 -8.53 8.66
N ILE A 109 -3.95 -7.58 8.59
CA ILE A 109 -4.42 -6.83 9.76
C ILE A 109 -5.05 -7.79 10.77
N ALA A 110 -5.92 -8.70 10.32
CA ALA A 110 -6.54 -9.69 11.19
C ALA A 110 -5.50 -10.64 11.82
N GLY A 111 -4.50 -11.07 11.04
CA GLY A 111 -3.41 -11.90 11.52
C GLY A 111 -2.53 -11.20 12.55
N VAL A 112 -2.14 -9.94 12.29
CA VAL A 112 -1.36 -9.13 13.23
C VAL A 112 -2.15 -8.87 14.52
N PHE A 113 -3.46 -8.62 14.41
CA PHE A 113 -4.33 -8.46 15.57
C PHE A 113 -4.39 -9.75 16.40
N ALA A 114 -4.68 -10.90 15.78
CA ALA A 114 -4.72 -12.19 16.47
C ALA A 114 -3.38 -12.52 17.13
N LEU A 115 -2.27 -12.21 16.45
CA LEU A 115 -0.92 -12.46 16.94
C LEU A 115 -0.56 -11.51 18.10
N ALA A 116 -1.01 -10.26 18.07
CA ALA A 116 -0.87 -9.31 19.18
C ALA A 116 -1.62 -9.74 20.45
N VAL A 117 -2.77 -10.43 20.31
CA VAL A 117 -3.58 -10.90 21.45
C VAL A 117 -3.08 -12.23 22.02
N THR A 118 -2.55 -13.11 21.18
CA THR A 118 -2.20 -14.49 21.57
C THR A 118 -0.73 -14.69 21.93
N SER A 119 0.17 -13.84 21.43
CA SER A 119 1.62 -14.04 21.51
C SER A 119 2.32 -12.92 22.27
N SER A 120 3.54 -13.20 22.74
CA SER A 120 4.38 -12.20 23.41
C SER A 120 4.76 -11.06 22.48
N LEU A 121 4.83 -9.84 23.03
CA LEU A 121 5.26 -8.61 22.34
C LEU A 121 6.56 -8.78 21.55
N TRP A 122 7.52 -9.51 22.12
CA TRP A 122 8.83 -9.76 21.51
C TRP A 122 8.76 -10.55 20.22
N VAL A 123 7.72 -11.36 20.04
CA VAL A 123 7.47 -12.11 18.79
C VAL A 123 6.57 -11.29 17.87
N SER A 124 5.55 -10.63 18.42
CA SER A 124 4.53 -9.94 17.63
C SER A 124 5.06 -8.73 16.86
N ILE A 125 5.97 -7.97 17.45
CA ILE A 125 6.61 -6.81 16.81
C ILE A 125 7.43 -7.21 15.57
N PRO A 126 8.46 -8.09 15.67
CA PRO A 126 9.26 -8.43 14.49
C PRO A 126 8.46 -9.17 13.41
N VAL A 127 7.52 -10.05 13.81
CA VAL A 127 6.69 -10.78 12.85
C VAL A 127 5.78 -9.83 12.06
N SER A 128 5.12 -8.89 12.73
CA SER A 128 4.28 -7.88 12.06
C SER A 128 5.10 -6.96 11.15
N PHE A 129 6.32 -6.57 11.55
CA PHE A 129 7.22 -5.79 10.70
C PHE A 129 7.57 -6.53 9.41
N VAL A 130 8.04 -7.78 9.54
CA VAL A 130 8.44 -8.61 8.39
C VAL A 130 7.25 -8.89 7.49
N ALA A 131 6.07 -9.16 8.06
CA ALA A 131 4.87 -9.43 7.27
C ALA A 131 4.41 -8.19 6.50
N CYS A 132 4.42 -7.00 7.11
CA CYS A 132 4.15 -5.75 6.40
C CYS A 132 5.20 -5.43 5.32
N LEU A 133 6.49 -5.64 5.62
CA LEU A 133 7.58 -5.42 4.67
C LEU A 133 7.49 -6.38 3.47
N GLY A 134 7.26 -7.66 3.72
CA GLY A 134 7.06 -8.67 2.69
C GLY A 134 5.83 -8.38 1.83
N GLY A 135 4.70 -8.01 2.45
CA GLY A 135 3.48 -7.66 1.74
C GLY A 135 3.65 -6.44 0.80
N LEU A 136 4.32 -5.39 1.29
CA LEU A 136 4.57 -4.18 0.49
C LEU A 136 5.59 -4.40 -0.62
N THR A 137 6.66 -5.15 -0.36
CA THR A 137 7.65 -5.50 -1.39
C THR A 137 7.03 -6.37 -2.48
N TRP A 138 6.24 -7.38 -2.10
CA TRP A 138 5.47 -8.19 -3.03
C TRP A 138 4.49 -7.34 -3.86
N PHE A 139 3.75 -6.42 -3.23
CA PHE A 139 2.84 -5.52 -3.94
C PHE A 139 3.57 -4.66 -4.97
N GLY A 140 4.72 -4.09 -4.59
CA GLY A 140 5.54 -3.30 -5.51
C GLY A 140 5.96 -4.10 -6.75
N ILE A 141 6.45 -5.33 -6.55
CA ILE A 141 6.86 -6.23 -7.64
C ILE A 141 5.65 -6.63 -8.50
N ALA A 142 4.52 -6.98 -7.88
CA ALA A 142 3.31 -7.38 -8.59
C ALA A 142 2.73 -6.22 -9.41
N TYR A 143 2.79 -5.00 -8.89
CA TYR A 143 2.37 -3.78 -9.56
C TYR A 143 3.27 -3.45 -10.75
N GLU A 144 4.59 -3.50 -10.60
CA GLU A 144 5.55 -3.29 -11.70
C GLU A 144 5.28 -4.29 -12.84
N ARG A 145 5.11 -5.58 -12.52
CA ARG A 145 4.77 -6.61 -13.52
C ARG A 145 3.45 -6.35 -14.22
N ALA A 146 2.43 -5.84 -13.51
CA ALA A 146 1.15 -5.49 -14.11
C ALA A 146 1.26 -4.25 -15.00
N ALA A 147 2.04 -3.25 -14.59
CA ALA A 147 2.32 -2.06 -15.39
C ALA A 147 3.06 -2.42 -16.68
N ASP A 148 4.03 -3.34 -16.63
CA ASP A 148 4.74 -3.80 -17.82
C ASP A 148 3.83 -4.54 -18.80
N ARG A 149 2.88 -5.37 -18.32
CA ARG A 149 1.87 -6.00 -19.18
C ARG A 149 1.00 -4.97 -19.90
N VAL A 150 0.62 -3.90 -19.20
CA VAL A 150 -0.13 -2.78 -19.80
C VAL A 150 0.71 -2.04 -20.83
N ARG A 151 2.01 -1.81 -20.56
CA ARG A 151 2.95 -1.21 -21.52
C ARG A 151 3.09 -2.04 -22.79
N VAL A 152 3.24 -3.37 -22.66
CA VAL A 152 3.35 -4.28 -23.82
C VAL A 152 2.06 -4.34 -24.63
N ARG A 153 0.89 -4.38 -23.97
CA ARG A 153 -0.41 -4.39 -24.66
C ARG A 153 -0.69 -3.09 -25.42
N LEU A 154 -0.19 -1.98 -24.88
CA LEU A 154 -0.40 -0.64 -25.42
C LEU A 154 0.77 -0.15 -26.28
N ALA A 155 1.86 -0.90 -26.48
CA ALA A 155 2.91 -0.56 -27.44
C ALA A 155 2.42 -0.78 -28.88
#